data_AF-A0A9D7VQB5-F1
#
_entry.id   AF-A0A9D7VQB5-F1
#
_cell.length_a   1.000
_cell.length_b   1.000
_cell.length_c   1.000
_cell.angle_alpha   90.00
_cell.angle_beta   90.00
_cell.angle_gamma   90.00
#
_symmetry.space_group_name_H-M   'P 1'
#
loop_
_entity.id
_entity.type
_entity.pdbx_description
1 polymer ?
#
loop_
_entity_poly.entity_id
_entity_poly.type
_entity_poly.pdbx_seq_one_letter_code
_entity_poly.pdbx_strand_id
1 'polypeptide(L)'
;MSVELFPPTRAEATARLAAFLPHAGTSYAKLRNHDPGPDAPSHVSRLSPYVRHRVLTEAELVRAAVDRHGEGPAEKFIQEVFWRTYWKGWLELRPGVWDAYCAAREAA
;
A
#
# COMPACT_ATOMS: atom_id res chain seq x y z
N MET A 1 2.08 2.16 27.87
CA MET A 1 1.28 1.18 27.09
C MET A 1 1.59 1.38 25.63
N SER A 2 2.28 0.44 25.00
CA SER A 2 2.53 0.50 23.56
C SER A 2 1.18 0.32 22.86
N VAL A 3 0.61 1.40 22.33
CA VAL A 3 -0.53 1.29 21.45
C VAL A 3 0.00 0.59 20.20
N GLU A 4 -0.47 -0.64 19.97
CA GLU A 4 -0.11 -1.38 18.76
C GLU A 4 -0.66 -0.58 17.58
N LEU A 5 0.21 0.13 16.85
CA LEU A 5 -0.16 1.05 15.77
C LEU A 5 -0.87 0.36 14.60
N PHE A 6 -0.65 -0.95 14.47
CA PHE A 6 -1.24 -1.83 13.45
C PHE A 6 -1.61 -3.19 14.05
N PRO A 7 -2.71 -3.28 14.83
CA PRO A 7 -3.17 -4.54 15.39
C PRO A 7 -3.37 -5.57 14.26
N PRO A 8 -2.69 -6.73 14.27
CA PRO A 8 -2.60 -7.64 13.12
C PRO A 8 -3.87 -8.49 12.92
N THR A 9 -5.04 -7.88 13.00
CA THR A 9 -6.34 -8.56 12.89
C THR A 9 -7.04 -8.21 11.58
N ARG A 10 -7.83 -9.16 11.08
CA ARG A 10 -8.65 -8.94 9.89
C ARG A 10 -9.70 -7.84 10.09
N ALA A 11 -10.25 -7.73 11.31
CA ALA A 11 -11.21 -6.70 11.66
C ALA A 11 -10.61 -5.30 11.54
N GLU A 12 -9.43 -5.08 12.13
CA GLU A 12 -8.71 -3.80 12.05
C GLU A 12 -8.30 -3.45 10.61
N ALA A 13 -7.79 -4.44 9.87
CA ALA A 13 -7.42 -4.26 8.47
C ALA A 13 -8.63 -3.79 7.62
N THR A 14 -9.78 -4.44 7.83
CA THR A 14 -11.03 -4.12 7.12
C THR A 14 -11.58 -2.76 7.54
N ALA A 15 -11.52 -2.41 8.83
CA ALA A 15 -11.93 -1.10 9.33
C ALA A 15 -11.08 0.03 8.71
N ARG A 16 -9.77 -0.15 8.62
CA ARG A 16 -8.87 0.81 7.95
C ARG A 16 -9.14 0.95 6.47
N LEU A 17 -9.37 -0.17 5.78
CA LEU A 17 -9.76 -0.14 4.37
C LEU A 17 -11.07 0.66 4.22
N ALA A 18 -12.09 0.37 5.02
CA ALA A 18 -13.37 1.08 4.99
C ALA A 18 -13.21 2.59 5.25
N ALA A 19 -12.36 2.98 6.21
CA ALA A 19 -12.08 4.38 6.52
C ALA A 19 -11.34 5.11 5.37
N PHE A 20 -10.44 4.41 4.66
CA PHE A 20 -9.71 4.97 3.54
C PHE A 20 -10.53 5.04 2.25
N LEU A 21 -11.45 4.09 2.02
CA LEU A 21 -12.17 3.94 0.75
C LEU A 21 -12.80 5.22 0.22
N PRO A 22 -13.45 6.10 1.02
CA PRO A 22 -13.97 7.38 0.51
C PRO A 22 -12.94 8.27 -0.20
N HIS A 23 -11.65 8.11 0.13
CA HIS A 23 -10.55 8.91 -0.41
C HIS A 23 -9.79 8.22 -1.55
N ALA A 24 -10.03 6.93 -1.82
CA ALA A 24 -9.27 6.10 -2.77
C ALA A 24 -9.44 6.47 -4.27
N GLY A 25 -10.28 7.46 -4.60
CA GLY A 25 -10.50 7.94 -5.97
C GLY A 25 -9.62 9.17 -6.33
N THR A 26 -10.25 10.18 -6.93
CA THR A 26 -9.58 11.42 -7.37
C THR A 26 -8.82 12.15 -6.24
N SER A 27 -9.30 12.07 -4.99
CA SER A 27 -8.61 12.67 -3.84
C SER A 27 -7.23 12.04 -3.64
N TYR A 28 -7.15 10.71 -3.62
CA TYR A 28 -5.88 9.98 -3.59
C TYR A 28 -4.96 10.38 -4.75
N ALA A 29 -5.49 10.40 -5.98
CA ALA A 29 -4.70 10.74 -7.17
C ALA A 29 -4.02 12.13 -7.06
N LYS A 30 -4.71 13.11 -6.49
CA LYS A 30 -4.20 14.48 -6.32
C LYS A 30 -3.23 14.61 -5.15
N LEU A 31 -3.48 13.88 -4.06
CA LEU A 31 -2.85 14.16 -2.76
C LEU A 31 -1.82 13.11 -2.33
N ARG A 32 -1.72 11.95 -2.98
CA ARG A 32 -0.84 10.83 -2.58
C ARG A 32 0.65 11.20 -2.42
N ASN A 33 1.10 12.27 -3.09
CA ASN A 33 2.49 12.74 -3.06
C ASN A 33 2.75 13.83 -2.01
N HIS A 34 1.74 14.19 -1.22
CA HIS A 34 1.84 15.22 -0.19
C HIS A 34 1.79 14.57 1.19
N ASP A 35 2.79 14.88 2.02
CA ASP A 35 2.78 14.56 3.44
C ASP A 35 2.36 15.82 4.22
N PRO A 36 1.17 15.83 4.84
CA PRO A 36 0.70 16.99 5.59
C PRO A 36 1.34 17.09 6.99
N GLY A 37 2.24 16.17 7.37
CA GLY A 37 2.91 16.14 8.66
C GLY A 37 2.22 15.23 9.68
N PRO A 38 2.85 15.02 10.86
CA PRO A 38 2.45 14.00 11.83
C PRO A 38 1.09 14.26 12.49
N ASP A 39 0.67 15.53 12.56
CA ASP A 39 -0.55 15.94 13.25
C ASP A 39 -1.78 15.97 12.32
N ALA A 40 -1.61 15.64 11.04
CA ALA A 40 -2.64 15.72 10.02
C ALA A 40 -3.03 14.34 9.46
N PRO A 41 -4.29 14.15 9.01
CA PRO A 41 -4.71 12.90 8.38
C PRO A 41 -3.90 12.59 7.12
N SER A 42 -3.37 11.37 7.04
CA SER A 42 -2.61 10.90 5.88
C SER A 42 -3.50 10.73 4.65
N HIS A 43 -2.96 11.03 3.47
CA HIS A 43 -3.63 10.81 2.19
C HIS A 43 -3.47 9.38 1.65
N VAL A 44 -2.69 8.52 2.31
CA VAL A 44 -2.48 7.12 1.90
C VAL A 44 -3.23 6.14 2.80
N SER A 45 -3.48 4.94 2.29
CA SER A 45 -4.31 3.94 2.96
C SER A 45 -3.73 3.37 4.25
N ARG A 46 -2.40 3.41 4.41
CA ARG A 46 -1.66 2.76 5.50
C ARG A 46 -1.97 1.26 5.64
N LEU A 47 -2.32 0.60 4.53
CA LEU A 47 -2.68 -0.83 4.49
C LEU A 47 -1.48 -1.77 4.23
N SER A 48 -0.29 -1.23 3.95
CA SER A 48 0.87 -2.03 3.55
C SER A 48 1.26 -3.14 4.54
N PRO A 49 1.14 -3.01 5.87
CA PRO A 49 1.43 -4.12 6.79
C PRO A 49 0.44 -5.28 6.61
N TYR A 50 -0.86 -4.98 6.47
CA TYR A 50 -1.90 -5.99 6.29
C TYR A 50 -1.78 -6.73 4.96
N VAL A 51 -1.41 -6.02 3.89
CA VAL A 51 -1.18 -6.65 2.58
C VAL A 51 0.10 -7.49 2.58
N ARG A 52 1.18 -7.00 3.24
CA ARG A 52 2.44 -7.74 3.38
C ARG A 52 2.24 -9.11 4.01
N HIS A 53 1.43 -9.17 5.06
CA HIS A 53 1.16 -10.40 5.79
C HIS A 53 -0.09 -11.15 5.31
N ARG A 54 -0.63 -10.79 4.13
CA ARG A 54 -1.83 -11.42 3.54
C ARG A 54 -3.09 -11.37 4.41
N VAL A 55 -3.13 -10.47 5.39
CA VAL A 55 -4.36 -10.17 6.15
C VAL A 55 -5.40 -9.56 5.22
N LEU A 56 -4.97 -8.76 4.24
CA LEU A 56 -5.74 -8.34 3.07
C LEU A 56 -4.97 -8.71 1.79
N THR A 57 -5.68 -8.91 0.69
CA THR A 57 -5.11 -9.20 -0.63
C THR A 57 -5.23 -8.00 -1.55
N GLU A 58 -4.34 -7.91 -2.55
CA GLU A 58 -4.40 -6.88 -3.59
C GLU A 58 -5.74 -6.89 -4.33
N ALA A 59 -6.29 -8.08 -4.59
CA ALA A 59 -7.60 -8.23 -5.25
C ALA A 59 -8.75 -7.64 -4.43
N GLU A 60 -8.72 -7.79 -3.10
CA GLU A 60 -9.72 -7.18 -2.21
C GLU A 60 -9.63 -5.65 -2.21
N LEU A 61 -8.41 -5.10 -2.22
CA LEU A 61 -8.19 -3.65 -2.31
C LEU A 61 -8.69 -3.08 -3.63
N VAL A 62 -8.34 -3.71 -4.76
CA VAL A 62 -8.76 -3.27 -6.09
C VAL A 62 -10.28 -3.34 -6.22
N ARG A 63 -10.89 -4.47 -5.83
CA ARG A 63 -12.35 -4.63 -5.91
C ARG A 63 -13.07 -3.57 -5.08
N ALA A 64 -12.67 -3.35 -3.84
CA ALA A 64 -13.30 -2.36 -2.98
C ALA A 64 -13.17 -0.93 -3.53
N ALA A 65 -12.04 -0.58 -4.15
CA ALA A 65 -11.85 0.73 -4.76
C ALA A 65 -12.70 0.91 -6.03
N VAL A 66 -12.76 -0.12 -6.89
CA VAL A 66 -13.60 -0.13 -8.10
C VAL A 66 -15.08 -0.08 -7.73
N ASP A 67 -15.53 -0.87 -6.77
CA ASP A 67 -16.93 -0.87 -6.31
C ASP A 67 -17.36 0.51 -5.78
N ARG A 68 -16.44 1.25 -5.15
CA ARG A 68 -16.71 2.56 -4.56
C ARG A 68 -16.68 3.71 -5.58
N HIS A 69 -15.73 3.70 -6.51
CA HIS A 69 -15.39 4.86 -7.34
C HIS A 69 -15.43 4.60 -8.85
N GLY A 70 -15.55 3.34 -9.27
CA GLY A 70 -15.29 2.91 -10.65
C GLY A 70 -13.80 2.87 -10.98
N GLU A 71 -13.47 2.23 -12.11
CA GLU A 71 -12.07 2.00 -12.53
C GLU A 71 -11.31 3.31 -12.80
N GLY A 72 -11.94 4.26 -13.49
CA GLY A 72 -11.29 5.52 -13.88
C GLY A 72 -10.85 6.37 -12.69
N PRO A 73 -11.77 6.75 -11.77
CA PRO A 73 -11.37 7.55 -10.61
C PRO A 73 -10.44 6.82 -9.64
N ALA A 74 -10.54 5.49 -9.53
CA ALA A 74 -9.67 4.66 -8.67
C ALA A 74 -8.31 4.32 -9.31
N GLU A 75 -8.07 4.67 -10.58
CA GLU A 75 -6.95 4.20 -11.39
C GLU A 75 -5.59 4.34 -10.67
N LYS A 76 -5.32 5.50 -10.06
CA LYS A 76 -4.05 5.73 -9.37
C LYS A 76 -3.85 4.86 -8.14
N PHE A 77 -4.91 4.59 -7.37
CA PHE A 77 -4.81 3.66 -6.25
C PHE A 77 -4.58 2.24 -6.74
N ILE A 78 -5.26 1.83 -7.81
CA ILE A 78 -5.07 0.52 -8.43
C ILE A 78 -3.62 0.35 -8.93
N GLN A 79 -3.06 1.35 -9.63
CA GLN A 79 -1.67 1.33 -10.09
C GLN A 79 -0.68 1.06 -8.95
N GLU A 80 -0.85 1.70 -7.79
CA GLU A 80 0.01 1.51 -6.62
C GLU A 80 -0.10 0.11 -6.02
N VAL A 81 -1.30 -0.48 -6.03
CA VAL A 81 -1.50 -1.88 -5.65
C VAL A 81 -0.77 -2.82 -6.62
N PHE A 82 -0.81 -2.54 -7.92
CA PHE A 82 -0.08 -3.32 -8.94
C PHE A 82 1.44 -3.17 -8.82
N TRP A 83 1.95 -1.95 -8.56
CA TRP A 83 3.38 -1.70 -8.37
C TRP A 83 3.98 -2.60 -7.29
N ARG A 84 3.24 -2.83 -6.20
CA ARG A 84 3.65 -3.75 -5.13
C ARG A 84 3.91 -5.16 -5.65
N THR A 85 2.97 -5.71 -6.41
CA THR A 85 3.06 -7.07 -6.97
C THR A 85 4.14 -7.15 -8.03
N TYR A 86 4.23 -6.14 -8.91
CA TYR A 86 5.25 -6.03 -9.94
C TYR A 86 6.66 -6.08 -9.34
N TRP A 87 6.97 -5.23 -8.35
CA TRP A 87 8.29 -5.19 -7.74
C TRP A 87 8.67 -6.48 -7.04
N LYS A 88 7.69 -7.14 -6.41
CA LYS A 88 7.91 -8.45 -5.80
C LYS A 88 8.33 -9.48 -6.85
N GLY A 89 7.56 -9.61 -7.93
CA GLY A 89 7.91 -10.54 -9.02
C GLY A 89 9.22 -10.16 -9.72
N TRP A 90 9.48 -8.87 -9.91
CA TRP A 90 10.71 -8.39 -10.53
C TRP A 90 11.96 -8.80 -9.73
N LEU A 91 11.90 -8.70 -8.40
CA LEU A 91 12.94 -9.11 -7.47
C LEU A 91 13.08 -10.63 -7.39
N GLU A 92 11.98 -11.37 -7.36
CA GLU A 92 11.99 -12.85 -7.36
C GLU A 92 12.69 -13.43 -8.59
N LEU A 93 12.57 -12.74 -9.74
CA LEU A 93 13.24 -13.14 -10.99
C LEU A 93 14.69 -12.66 -11.10
N ARG A 94 15.20 -11.87 -10.14
CA ARG A 94 16.52 -11.22 -10.20
C ARG A 94 17.25 -11.29 -8.85
N PRO A 95 17.56 -12.49 -8.34
CA PRO A 95 18.25 -12.65 -7.05
C PRO A 95 19.58 -11.87 -6.99
N GLY A 96 20.32 -11.79 -8.11
CA GLY A 96 21.61 -11.09 -8.17
C GLY A 96 21.55 -9.58 -7.90
N VAL A 97 20.38 -8.95 -7.91
CA VAL A 97 20.22 -7.53 -7.51
C VAL A 97 20.56 -7.35 -6.03
N TRP A 98 20.17 -8.30 -5.18
CA TRP A 98 20.51 -8.26 -3.77
C TRP A 98 22.00 -8.50 -3.53
N ASP A 99 22.57 -9.49 -4.24
CA ASP A 99 24.00 -9.80 -4.13
C ASP A 99 24.86 -8.61 -4.56
N ALA A 100 24.52 -7.97 -5.68
CA ALA A 100 25.19 -6.76 -6.15
C ALA A 100 25.08 -5.60 -5.16
N TYR A 101 23.92 -5.42 -4.52
CA TYR A 101 23.76 -4.42 -3.46
C TYR A 101 24.65 -4.70 -2.25
N CYS A 102 24.71 -5.95 -1.76
CA CYS A 102 25.57 -6.33 -0.64
C CYS A 102 27.05 -6.09 -0.95
N ALA A 103 27.51 -6.51 -2.13
CA ALA A 103 28.89 -6.31 -2.57
C ALA A 103 29.24 -4.81 -2.67
N ALA A 104 28.35 -3.98 -3.23
CA ALA A 104 28.56 -2.54 -3.33
C ALA A 104 28.61 -1.85 -1.97
N ARG A 105 27.77 -2.28 -1.02
CA ARG A 105 27.75 -1.76 0.35
C ARG A 105 29.03 -2.11 1.12
N GLU A 106 29.57 -3.31 0.93
CA GLU A 106 30.80 -3.77 1.61
C GLU A 106 32.07 -3.10 1.04
N ALA A 107 32.02 -2.62 -0.20
CA ALA A 107 33.11 -1.91 -0.85
C ALA A 107 33.17 -0.40 -0.52
N ALA A 108 32.14 0.15 0.14
CA ALA A 108 32.02 1.56 0.51
C ALA A 108 32.47 1.81 1.96
#